data_AF-A0A6G3ZRG7-F1
#
_entry.id   AF-A0A6G3ZRG7-F1
#
_cell.length_a   1.000
_cell.length_b   1.000
_cell.length_c   1.000
_cell.angle_alpha   90.00
_cell.angle_beta   90.00
_cell.angle_gamma   90.00
#
_symmetry.space_group_name_H-M   'P 1'
#
loop_
_entity.id
_entity.type
_entity.pdbx_description
1 polymer ?
#
loop_
_entity_poly.entity_id
_entity_poly.type
_entity_poly.pdbx_seq_one_letter_code
_entity_poly.pdbx_strand_id
1 'polypeptide(L)'
;MTDERATVRPVTLARLVELTHACEDEAQSTEDIETALDVSHRRARETILEATRIDLLQENGPDDDPVYTTTYVGESFLKAIRAENWETVSSVLSTQSPHYGTFLEVLGEVEPTDLDTLLEHLEENQQYTPYTFNQTSVEVLGDWAERLGRIQRNAFTGSYYLTDEGEPPRNFQYILLGAYDDLEQTAGVNLRQRYLSIPRLREEVCERTGCRRSDFDEMLVELCQQNVGKLELSGAPMDTAAKDAAFGIKQIDLASDDGLVSTSQSTQQVMAGVEQYDKQYYYIAVYDRDIAFKPEDSK
;
A
#
# COMPACT_ATOMS: atom_id res chain seq x y z
N MET A 1 -6.23 22.74 24.11
CA MET A 1 -7.52 22.35 23.49
C MET A 1 -7.17 21.76 22.13
N THR A 2 -7.34 20.45 21.94
CA THR A 2 -7.15 19.80 20.65
C THR A 2 -8.16 20.37 19.66
N ASP A 3 -7.68 21.26 18.80
CA ASP A 3 -8.46 21.78 17.68
C ASP A 3 -8.78 20.59 16.77
N GLU A 4 -9.99 20.04 16.90
CA GLU A 4 -10.50 18.95 16.06
C GLU A 4 -10.62 19.46 14.63
N ARG A 5 -9.49 19.41 13.92
CA ARG A 5 -9.41 19.78 12.52
C ARG A 5 -10.31 18.84 11.72
N ALA A 6 -11.19 19.43 10.92
CA ALA A 6 -12.13 18.67 10.09
C ALA A 6 -11.42 17.71 9.10
N THR A 7 -10.17 17.99 8.70
CA THR A 7 -9.43 17.20 7.72
C THR A 7 -8.03 16.81 8.20
N VAL A 8 -7.49 15.72 7.66
CA VAL A 8 -6.14 15.21 7.93
C VAL A 8 -5.08 16.19 7.45
N ARG A 9 -3.99 16.34 8.21
CA ARG A 9 -2.80 17.09 7.75
C ARG A 9 -2.00 16.25 6.76
N PRO A 10 -1.37 16.87 5.75
CA PRO A 10 -0.61 16.15 4.73
C PRO A 10 0.73 15.65 5.27
N VAL A 11 0.71 14.72 6.21
CA VAL A 11 1.87 14.14 6.90
C VAL A 11 2.04 12.71 6.40
N THR A 12 3.27 12.31 6.10
CA THR A 12 3.60 10.95 5.65
C THR A 12 3.75 10.02 6.83
N LEU A 13 3.47 8.73 6.66
CA LEU A 13 3.66 7.71 7.70
C LEU A 13 5.09 7.72 8.27
N ALA A 14 6.13 7.81 7.44
CA ALA A 14 7.52 7.88 7.89
C ALA A 14 7.76 9.03 8.87
N ARG A 15 7.20 10.21 8.60
CA ARG A 15 7.34 11.37 9.50
C ARG A 15 6.60 11.20 10.82
N LEU A 16 5.48 10.48 10.85
CA LEU A 16 4.85 10.10 12.12
C LEU A 16 5.76 9.16 12.92
N VAL A 17 6.39 8.19 12.25
CA VAL A 17 7.30 7.24 12.88
C VAL A 17 8.55 7.92 13.44
N GLU A 18 9.26 8.69 12.61
CA GLU A 18 10.48 9.39 13.01
C GLU A 18 10.21 10.35 14.18
N LEU A 19 9.11 11.11 14.11
CA LEU A 19 8.74 12.04 15.18
C LEU A 19 8.41 11.30 16.49
N THR A 20 7.63 10.23 16.40
CA THR A 20 7.28 9.43 17.60
C THR A 20 8.53 8.80 18.21
N HIS A 21 9.50 8.39 17.39
CA HIS A 21 10.77 7.88 17.89
C HIS A 21 11.63 8.97 18.54
N ALA A 22 11.70 10.17 17.95
CA ALA A 22 12.46 11.29 18.49
C ALA A 22 12.00 11.72 19.90
N CYS A 23 10.71 11.53 20.22
CA CYS A 23 10.11 11.88 21.50
C CYS A 23 10.01 10.72 22.51
N GLU A 24 10.61 9.56 22.21
CA GLU A 24 10.48 8.33 23.02
C GLU A 24 11.25 8.40 24.34
N ASP A 25 12.52 8.81 24.29
CA ASP A 25 13.40 8.77 25.46
C ASP A 25 13.38 10.08 26.27
N GLU A 26 13.23 11.23 25.59
CA GLU A 26 13.29 12.55 26.19
C GLU A 26 12.23 13.48 25.58
N ALA A 27 11.70 14.39 26.41
CA ALA A 27 10.76 15.41 25.97
C ALA A 27 11.44 16.38 25.00
N GLN A 28 10.85 16.57 23.82
CA GLN A 28 11.42 17.40 22.76
C GLN A 28 10.62 18.70 22.60
N SER A 29 11.31 19.83 22.44
CA SER A 29 10.65 21.07 21.97
C SER A 29 10.39 21.01 20.46
N THR A 30 9.63 21.98 19.94
CA THR A 30 9.46 22.10 18.48
C THR A 30 10.80 22.30 17.76
N GLU A 31 11.72 23.09 18.34
CA GLU A 31 13.04 23.38 17.75
C GLU A 31 13.96 22.14 17.74
N ASP A 32 13.87 21.31 18.78
CA ASP A 32 14.60 20.04 18.83
C ASP A 32 14.11 19.09 17.73
N ILE A 33 12.78 19.01 17.53
CA ILE A 33 12.16 18.20 16.48
C ILE A 33 12.55 18.69 15.08
N GLU A 34 12.59 20.00 14.85
CA GLU A 34 13.06 20.58 13.58
C GLU A 34 14.47 20.12 13.25
N THR A 35 15.34 20.15 14.25
CA THR A 35 16.75 19.76 14.13
C THR A 35 16.88 18.26 13.91
N ALA A 36 16.19 17.44 14.71
CA ALA A 36 16.24 15.98 14.64
C ALA A 36 15.72 15.42 13.32
N LEU A 37 14.65 16.03 12.78
CA LEU A 37 14.02 15.55 11.54
C LEU A 37 14.55 16.25 10.27
N ASP A 38 15.40 17.26 10.41
CA ASP A 38 15.89 18.16 9.35
C ASP A 38 14.72 18.71 8.51
N VAL A 39 13.78 19.38 9.19
CA VAL A 39 12.60 19.98 8.55
C VAL A 39 12.36 21.41 9.00
N SER A 40 11.67 22.19 8.17
CA SER A 40 11.23 23.54 8.56
C SER A 40 10.30 23.53 9.77
N HIS A 41 10.31 24.60 10.57
CA HIS A 41 9.35 24.89 11.65
C HIS A 41 7.91 24.54 11.32
N ARG A 42 7.42 25.02 10.18
CA ARG A 42 6.04 24.76 9.74
C ARG A 42 5.77 23.26 9.62
N ARG A 43 6.73 22.50 9.08
CA ARG A 43 6.59 21.06 8.84
C ARG A 43 6.70 20.25 10.13
N ALA A 44 7.60 20.64 11.03
CA ALA A 44 7.66 20.08 12.38
C ALA A 44 6.31 20.25 13.09
N ARG A 45 5.79 21.49 13.12
CA ARG A 45 4.47 21.78 13.73
C ARG A 45 3.32 21.01 13.09
N GLU A 46 3.27 20.88 11.77
CA GLU A 46 2.25 20.07 11.11
C GLU A 46 2.29 18.60 11.54
N THR A 47 3.49 18.04 11.66
CA THR A 47 3.71 16.64 12.05
C THR A 47 3.36 16.42 13.52
N ILE A 48 3.79 17.33 14.41
CA ILE A 48 3.45 17.35 15.83
C ILE A 48 1.94 17.40 16.02
N LEU A 49 1.26 18.37 15.38
CA LEU A 49 -0.18 18.53 15.54
C LEU A 49 -0.97 17.30 15.04
N GLU A 50 -0.49 16.62 14.00
CA GLU A 50 -1.13 15.37 13.58
C GLU A 50 -0.84 14.23 14.54
N ALA A 51 0.42 14.05 14.97
CA ALA A 51 0.82 13.00 15.90
C ALA A 51 0.12 13.13 17.26
N THR A 52 0.00 14.34 17.80
CA THR A 52 -0.77 14.61 19.03
C THR A 52 -2.27 14.36 18.84
N ARG A 53 -2.81 14.67 17.65
CA ARG A 53 -4.23 14.43 17.34
C ARG A 53 -4.58 12.95 17.33
N ILE A 54 -3.68 12.09 16.83
CA ILE A 54 -3.86 10.64 16.79
C ILE A 54 -3.20 9.94 17.99
N ASP A 55 -3.00 10.69 19.08
CA ASP A 55 -2.49 10.22 20.37
C ASP A 55 -1.13 9.51 20.31
N LEU A 56 -0.29 9.74 19.29
CA LEU A 56 1.09 9.22 19.28
C LEU A 56 2.00 10.03 20.22
N LEU A 57 1.71 11.32 20.38
CA LEU A 57 2.43 12.23 21.26
C LEU A 57 1.50 12.93 22.24
N GLN A 58 2.05 13.31 23.38
CA GLN A 58 1.43 14.16 24.36
C GLN A 58 2.18 15.49 24.46
N GLU A 59 1.42 16.59 24.42
CA GLU A 59 1.92 17.93 24.71
C GLU A 59 1.97 18.15 26.23
N ASN A 60 3.11 18.63 26.71
CA ASN A 60 3.37 18.98 28.10
C ASN A 60 3.98 20.38 28.17
N GLY A 61 3.95 21.00 29.36
CA GLY A 61 4.50 22.34 29.57
C GLY A 61 3.51 23.48 29.29
N PRO A 62 3.96 24.74 29.35
CA PRO A 62 3.12 25.91 29.10
C PRO A 62 2.85 26.09 27.60
N ASP A 63 1.69 26.68 27.25
CA ASP A 63 1.26 26.90 25.85
C ASP A 63 2.30 27.67 24.99
N ASP A 64 3.10 28.55 25.61
CA ASP A 64 4.12 29.36 24.92
C ASP A 64 5.44 28.61 24.68
N ASP A 65 5.67 27.49 25.37
CA ASP A 65 6.88 26.67 25.27
C ASP A 65 6.56 25.17 25.53
N PRO A 66 5.76 24.55 24.65
CA PRO A 66 5.36 23.16 24.81
C PRO A 66 6.50 22.20 24.47
N VAL A 67 6.55 21.10 25.22
CA VAL A 67 7.43 19.95 24.96
C VAL A 67 6.59 18.69 24.74
N TYR A 68 7.10 17.79 23.91
CA TYR A 68 6.35 16.64 23.42
C TYR A 68 7.03 15.34 23.85
N THR A 69 6.23 14.40 24.35
CA THR A 69 6.68 13.05 24.73
C THR A 69 5.81 12.00 24.06
N THR A 70 6.39 10.86 23.74
CA THR A 70 5.63 9.72 23.20
C THR A 70 4.64 9.19 24.23
N THR A 71 3.42 8.88 23.80
CA THR A 71 2.38 8.30 24.66
C THR A 71 2.51 6.77 24.71
N TYR A 72 1.70 6.11 25.54
CA TYR A 72 1.57 4.64 25.50
C TYR A 72 1.10 4.10 24.14
N VAL A 73 0.25 4.86 23.43
CA VAL A 73 -0.22 4.52 22.08
C VAL A 73 0.93 4.67 21.09
N GLY A 74 1.72 5.75 21.21
CA GLY A 74 2.95 5.95 20.43
C GLY A 74 4.00 4.86 20.67
N GLU A 75 4.21 4.44 21.91
CA GLU A 75 5.10 3.32 22.26
C GLU A 75 4.64 2.01 21.61
N SER A 76 3.33 1.73 21.66
CA SER A 76 2.73 0.54 21.04
C SER A 76 2.89 0.58 19.52
N PHE A 77 2.70 1.75 18.91
CA PHE A 77 2.94 2.01 17.49
C PHE A 77 4.40 1.74 17.10
N LEU A 78 5.38 2.33 17.81
CA LEU A 78 6.80 2.11 17.55
C LEU A 78 7.22 0.66 17.75
N LYS A 79 6.67 -0.01 18.76
CA LYS A 79 6.92 -1.43 19.00
C LYS A 79 6.43 -2.29 17.83
N ALA A 80 5.27 -1.97 17.26
CA ALA A 80 4.74 -2.66 16.09
C ALA A 80 5.61 -2.40 14.84
N ILE A 81 6.05 -1.15 14.62
CA ILE A 81 7.00 -0.80 13.54
C ILE A 81 8.29 -1.62 13.65
N ARG A 82 8.92 -1.64 14.83
CA ARG A 82 10.17 -2.39 15.09
C ARG A 82 10.02 -3.91 14.91
N ALA A 83 8.81 -4.42 15.08
CA ALA A 83 8.48 -5.82 14.86
C ALA A 83 7.99 -6.10 13.43
N GLU A 84 8.00 -5.10 12.54
CA GLU A 84 7.47 -5.16 11.17
C GLU A 84 6.01 -5.66 11.12
N ASN A 85 5.24 -5.43 12.18
CA ASN A 85 3.85 -5.84 12.28
C ASN A 85 2.94 -4.73 11.74
N TRP A 86 2.93 -4.60 10.41
CA TRP A 86 2.20 -3.54 9.70
C TRP A 86 0.69 -3.59 9.90
N GLU A 87 0.13 -4.79 10.12
CA GLU A 87 -1.27 -4.95 10.51
C GLU A 87 -1.56 -4.23 11.83
N THR A 88 -0.73 -4.47 12.86
CA THR A 88 -0.90 -3.81 14.16
C THR A 88 -0.70 -2.29 14.02
N VAL A 89 0.26 -1.85 13.21
CA VAL A 89 0.47 -0.42 12.92
C VAL A 89 -0.79 0.20 12.32
N SER A 90 -1.38 -0.45 11.31
CA SER A 90 -2.63 0.01 10.70
C SER A 90 -3.80 0.00 11.68
N SER A 91 -3.89 -1.01 12.55
CA SER A 91 -4.93 -1.11 13.58
C SER A 91 -4.84 0.05 14.58
N VAL A 92 -3.63 0.41 15.02
CA VAL A 92 -3.41 1.59 15.87
C VAL A 92 -3.88 2.86 15.15
N LEU A 93 -3.44 3.07 13.91
CA LEU A 93 -3.85 4.25 13.14
C LEU A 93 -5.36 4.31 12.90
N SER A 94 -6.00 3.17 12.59
CA SER A 94 -7.45 3.09 12.35
C SER A 94 -8.26 3.37 13.60
N THR A 95 -7.73 3.01 14.76
CA THR A 95 -8.37 3.26 16.06
C THR A 95 -8.26 4.73 16.46
N GLN A 96 -7.10 5.34 16.22
CA GLN A 96 -6.81 6.69 16.71
C GLN A 96 -7.09 7.80 15.70
N SER A 97 -7.17 7.48 14.40
CA SER A 97 -7.50 8.41 13.34
C SER A 97 -8.86 8.06 12.73
N PRO A 98 -9.93 8.79 13.08
CA PRO A 98 -11.26 8.59 12.49
C PRO A 98 -11.22 8.62 10.96
N HIS A 99 -10.41 9.51 10.38
CA HIS A 99 -10.25 9.61 8.93
C HIS A 99 -9.65 8.36 8.30
N TYR A 100 -8.61 7.78 8.91
CA TYR A 100 -7.96 6.58 8.38
C TYR A 100 -8.87 5.35 8.53
N GLY A 101 -9.56 5.21 9.66
CA GLY A 101 -10.54 4.15 9.85
C GLY A 101 -11.69 4.23 8.85
N THR A 102 -12.32 5.39 8.71
CA THR A 102 -13.38 5.61 7.71
C THR A 102 -12.88 5.39 6.28
N PHE A 103 -11.65 5.79 5.95
CA PHE A 103 -11.07 5.53 4.63
C PHE A 103 -11.04 4.02 4.31
N LEU A 104 -10.60 3.19 5.25
CA LEU A 104 -10.56 1.74 5.06
C LEU A 104 -11.97 1.12 5.03
N GLU A 105 -12.87 1.55 5.90
CA GLU A 105 -14.26 1.07 5.92
C GLU A 105 -14.97 1.37 4.60
N VAL A 106 -14.96 2.63 4.14
CA VAL A 106 -15.62 3.03 2.91
C VAL A 106 -15.00 2.33 1.71
N LEU A 107 -13.67 2.22 1.65
CA LEU A 107 -13.01 1.48 0.56
C LEU A 107 -13.51 0.03 0.50
N GLY A 108 -13.62 -0.66 1.64
CA GLY A 108 -14.14 -2.03 1.70
C GLY A 108 -15.61 -2.18 1.26
N GLU A 109 -16.38 -1.10 1.20
CA GLU A 109 -17.76 -1.11 0.70
C GLU A 109 -17.85 -0.94 -0.82
N VAL A 110 -16.88 -0.22 -1.43
CA VAL A 110 -16.97 0.21 -2.83
C VAL A 110 -15.88 -0.35 -3.73
N GLU A 111 -14.90 -1.07 -3.18
CA GLU A 111 -13.77 -1.61 -3.93
C GLU A 111 -14.14 -2.65 -5.00
N PRO A 112 -13.31 -2.79 -6.06
CA PRO A 112 -12.24 -1.87 -6.45
C PRO A 112 -12.81 -0.55 -6.99
N THR A 113 -12.18 0.58 -6.68
CA THR A 113 -12.73 1.91 -7.04
C THR A 113 -11.66 2.94 -7.38
N ASP A 114 -11.99 3.95 -8.19
CA ASP A 114 -11.11 5.08 -8.47
C ASP A 114 -11.15 6.15 -7.35
N LEU A 115 -10.26 7.14 -7.44
CA LEU A 115 -10.13 8.18 -6.42
C LEU A 115 -11.38 9.06 -6.31
N ASP A 116 -12.01 9.39 -7.45
CA ASP A 116 -13.13 10.33 -7.48
C ASP A 116 -14.35 9.67 -6.85
N THR A 117 -14.64 8.43 -7.23
CA THR A 117 -15.71 7.62 -6.64
C THR A 117 -15.47 7.40 -5.14
N LEU A 118 -14.24 7.05 -4.72
CA LEU A 118 -13.93 6.90 -3.29
C LEU A 118 -14.16 8.19 -2.51
N LEU A 119 -13.75 9.34 -3.07
CA LEU A 119 -13.94 10.64 -2.43
C LEU A 119 -15.44 10.98 -2.28
N GLU A 120 -16.24 10.75 -3.33
CA GLU A 120 -17.70 10.96 -3.27
C GLU A 120 -18.33 10.15 -2.13
N HIS A 121 -18.00 8.86 -2.03
CA HIS A 121 -18.52 8.00 -0.96
C HIS A 121 -18.03 8.42 0.43
N LEU A 122 -16.78 8.89 0.57
CA LEU A 122 -16.26 9.41 1.84
C LEU A 122 -16.98 10.68 2.28
N GLU A 123 -17.26 11.60 1.34
CA GLU A 123 -18.02 12.81 1.62
C GLU A 123 -19.47 12.50 2.04
N GLU A 124 -20.12 11.55 1.36
CA GLU A 124 -21.48 11.11 1.70
C GLU A 124 -21.56 10.43 3.07
N ASN A 125 -20.61 9.55 3.38
CA ASN A 125 -20.57 8.81 4.64
C ASN A 125 -20.36 9.76 5.85
N GLN A 126 -19.62 10.85 5.63
CA GLN A 126 -19.22 11.78 6.68
C GLN A 126 -20.04 13.07 6.74
N GLN A 127 -21.09 13.20 5.92
CA GLN A 127 -21.93 14.41 5.79
C GLN A 127 -22.53 14.93 7.12
N TYR A 128 -22.69 14.05 8.12
CA TYR A 128 -23.26 14.38 9.44
C TYR A 128 -22.23 14.35 10.57
N THR A 129 -20.95 14.32 10.24
CA THR A 129 -19.83 14.34 11.18
C THR A 129 -19.06 15.66 11.05
N PRO A 130 -18.19 16.03 12.00
CA PRO A 130 -17.28 17.17 11.83
C PRO A 130 -16.14 16.89 10.84
N TYR A 131 -16.02 15.67 10.30
CA TYR A 131 -14.91 15.26 9.45
C TYR A 131 -15.21 15.49 7.98
N THR A 132 -14.21 15.97 7.25
CA THR A 132 -14.27 16.23 5.81
C THR A 132 -13.08 15.59 5.10
N PHE A 133 -13.35 15.18 3.87
CA PHE A 133 -12.37 14.61 2.95
C PHE A 133 -12.18 15.53 1.76
N ASN A 134 -10.99 15.46 1.19
CA ASN A 134 -10.61 16.04 -0.09
C ASN A 134 -9.56 15.14 -0.74
N GLN A 135 -9.26 15.36 -2.00
CA GLN A 135 -8.27 14.58 -2.74
C GLN A 135 -6.94 14.41 -1.98
N THR A 136 -6.38 15.49 -1.41
CA THR A 136 -5.11 15.41 -0.67
C THR A 136 -5.21 14.51 0.56
N SER A 137 -6.30 14.57 1.31
CA SER A 137 -6.50 13.67 2.46
C SER A 137 -6.62 12.21 2.02
N VAL A 138 -7.33 11.92 0.92
CA VAL A 138 -7.45 10.56 0.37
C VAL A 138 -6.09 10.04 -0.10
N GLU A 139 -5.30 10.87 -0.79
CA GLU A 139 -3.95 10.49 -1.23
C GLU A 139 -2.99 10.23 -0.07
N VAL A 140 -3.09 11.01 1.02
CA VAL A 140 -2.26 10.81 2.23
C VAL A 140 -2.63 9.52 2.94
N LEU A 141 -3.93 9.26 3.14
CA LEU A 141 -4.42 8.06 3.81
C LEU A 141 -4.18 6.82 2.95
N GLY A 142 -4.36 6.93 1.64
CA GLY A 142 -3.99 5.91 0.66
C GLY A 142 -2.49 5.62 0.69
N ASP A 143 -1.63 6.64 0.79
CA ASP A 143 -0.17 6.44 0.96
C ASP A 143 0.17 5.68 2.23
N TRP A 144 -0.49 5.98 3.35
CA TRP A 144 -0.30 5.23 4.60
C TRP A 144 -0.73 3.78 4.44
N ALA A 145 -1.94 3.54 3.92
CA ALA A 145 -2.51 2.21 3.77
C ALA A 145 -1.74 1.35 2.75
N GLU A 146 -1.28 1.94 1.63
CA GLU A 146 -0.47 1.25 0.62
C GLU A 146 0.86 0.78 1.22
N ARG A 147 1.53 1.67 1.97
CA ARG A 147 2.81 1.34 2.62
C ARG A 147 2.66 0.25 3.68
N LEU A 148 1.55 0.26 4.40
CA LEU A 148 1.23 -0.77 5.40
C LEU A 148 0.73 -2.08 4.77
N GLY A 149 0.64 -2.16 3.44
CA GLY A 149 0.18 -3.35 2.72
C GLY A 149 -1.30 -3.68 2.96
N ARG A 150 -2.10 -2.71 3.43
CA ARG A 150 -3.54 -2.89 3.68
C ARG A 150 -4.39 -2.64 2.45
N ILE A 151 -3.88 -1.83 1.54
CA ILE A 151 -4.47 -1.60 0.22
C ILE A 151 -3.39 -1.75 -0.83
N GLN A 152 -3.81 -2.00 -2.05
CA GLN A 152 -2.99 -1.80 -3.24
C GLN A 152 -3.73 -0.83 -4.17
N ARG A 153 -2.94 -0.07 -4.91
CA ARG A 153 -3.42 0.73 -6.03
C ARG A 153 -3.00 0.05 -7.32
N ASN A 154 -3.95 -0.24 -8.20
CA ASN A 154 -3.67 -0.81 -9.50
C ASN A 154 -2.76 0.14 -10.28
N ALA A 155 -1.60 -0.34 -10.69
CA ALA A 155 -0.57 0.51 -11.27
C ALA A 155 -0.90 1.05 -12.67
N PHE A 156 -1.90 0.47 -13.34
CA PHE A 156 -2.35 0.86 -14.68
C PHE A 156 -3.64 1.68 -14.67
N THR A 157 -4.61 1.32 -13.81
CA THR A 157 -5.91 2.02 -13.73
C THR A 157 -5.94 3.09 -12.65
N GLY A 158 -5.13 2.93 -11.60
CA GLY A 158 -5.14 3.79 -10.43
C GLY A 158 -6.24 3.46 -9.41
N SER A 159 -7.01 2.38 -9.61
CA SER A 159 -8.04 1.94 -8.69
C SER A 159 -7.46 1.43 -7.37
N TYR A 160 -8.10 1.76 -6.26
CA TYR A 160 -7.78 1.26 -4.93
C TYR A 160 -8.59 -0.01 -4.62
N TYR A 161 -7.96 -0.94 -3.92
CA TYR A 161 -8.58 -2.13 -3.36
C TYR A 161 -7.82 -2.60 -2.11
N LEU A 162 -8.54 -3.17 -1.15
CA LEU A 162 -8.06 -3.81 0.04
C LEU A 162 -7.25 -5.04 -0.33
N THR A 163 -6.24 -5.29 0.49
CA THR A 163 -5.41 -6.46 0.36
C THR A 163 -5.79 -7.45 1.44
N ASP A 164 -6.22 -8.64 1.02
CA ASP A 164 -6.59 -9.72 1.90
C ASP A 164 -5.32 -10.49 2.29
N GLU A 165 -5.12 -10.73 3.58
CA GLU A 165 -4.00 -11.56 4.08
C GLU A 165 -4.34 -13.06 4.05
N GLY A 166 -5.44 -13.42 3.38
CA GLY A 166 -5.98 -14.77 3.31
C GLY A 166 -5.17 -15.75 2.46
N GLU A 167 -5.51 -17.03 2.59
CA GLU A 167 -4.91 -18.11 1.78
C GLU A 167 -5.03 -17.82 0.28
N PRO A 168 -4.02 -18.18 -0.52
CA PRO A 168 -4.07 -18.02 -1.96
C PRO A 168 -5.33 -18.69 -2.54
N PRO A 169 -6.03 -18.05 -3.49
CA PRO A 169 -7.29 -18.57 -4.00
C PRO A 169 -7.09 -19.96 -4.62
N ARG A 170 -7.78 -20.96 -4.09
CA ARG A 170 -7.69 -22.36 -4.57
C ARG A 170 -8.09 -22.54 -6.04
N ASN A 171 -8.80 -21.56 -6.59
CA ASN A 171 -9.22 -21.47 -7.98
C ASN A 171 -8.37 -20.49 -8.80
N PHE A 172 -7.16 -20.14 -8.35
CA PHE A 172 -6.24 -19.18 -8.99
C PHE A 172 -6.12 -19.39 -10.51
N GLN A 173 -6.00 -20.63 -10.97
CA GLN A 173 -5.90 -20.97 -12.38
C GLN A 173 -7.09 -20.49 -13.22
N TYR A 174 -8.31 -20.53 -12.67
CA TYR A 174 -9.50 -20.06 -13.37
C TYR A 174 -9.56 -18.53 -13.39
N ILE A 175 -9.13 -17.89 -12.29
CA ILE A 175 -9.08 -16.44 -12.17
C ILE A 175 -8.04 -15.87 -13.14
N LEU A 176 -6.83 -16.45 -13.17
CA LEU A 176 -5.76 -16.10 -14.08
C LEU A 176 -6.20 -16.22 -15.54
N LEU A 177 -6.83 -17.35 -15.92
CA LEU A 177 -7.32 -17.54 -17.29
C LEU A 177 -8.42 -16.54 -17.67
N GLY A 178 -9.31 -16.21 -16.74
CA GLY A 178 -10.32 -15.17 -16.96
C GLY A 178 -9.69 -13.80 -17.20
N ALA A 179 -8.75 -13.38 -16.35
CA ALA A 179 -8.02 -12.12 -16.51
C ALA A 179 -7.20 -12.11 -17.82
N TYR A 180 -6.57 -13.23 -18.17
CA TYR A 180 -5.85 -13.41 -19.42
C TYR A 180 -6.77 -13.21 -20.63
N ASP A 181 -7.98 -13.79 -20.61
CA ASP A 181 -8.96 -13.65 -21.69
C ASP A 181 -9.47 -12.22 -21.86
N ASP A 182 -9.73 -11.52 -20.76
CA ASP A 182 -10.22 -10.14 -20.79
C ASP A 182 -9.14 -9.19 -21.36
N LEU A 183 -7.88 -9.42 -21.01
CA LEU A 183 -6.74 -8.69 -21.56
C LEU A 183 -6.48 -9.02 -23.04
N GLU A 184 -6.67 -10.27 -23.49
CA GLU A 184 -6.59 -10.60 -24.92
C GLU A 184 -7.71 -9.93 -25.73
N GLN A 185 -8.93 -9.89 -25.21
CA GLN A 185 -10.07 -9.29 -25.91
C GLN A 185 -9.93 -7.77 -26.11
N THR A 186 -9.37 -7.09 -25.12
CA THR A 186 -9.15 -5.63 -25.16
C THR A 186 -7.99 -5.21 -26.08
N ALA A 187 -7.08 -6.12 -26.43
CA ALA A 187 -5.94 -5.86 -27.33
C ALA A 187 -6.30 -5.75 -28.84
N GLY A 188 -7.56 -5.99 -29.22
CA GLY A 188 -8.07 -5.78 -30.58
C GLY A 188 -7.94 -6.97 -31.54
N VAL A 189 -8.86 -7.01 -32.52
CA VAL A 189 -9.23 -8.17 -33.38
C VAL A 189 -8.07 -8.81 -34.18
N ASN A 190 -6.90 -8.17 -34.29
CA ASN A 190 -5.79 -8.64 -35.13
C ASN A 190 -4.61 -9.24 -34.37
N LEU A 191 -4.66 -9.33 -33.04
CA LEU A 191 -3.54 -9.79 -32.22
C LEU A 191 -4.03 -10.81 -31.19
N ARG A 192 -4.35 -12.04 -31.63
CA ARG A 192 -4.23 -13.24 -30.77
C ARG A 192 -2.74 -13.41 -30.43
N GLN A 193 -2.23 -12.57 -29.54
CA GLN A 193 -0.81 -12.51 -29.19
C GLN A 193 -0.54 -13.49 -28.05
N ARG A 194 0.19 -14.54 -28.39
CA ARG A 194 0.60 -15.68 -27.56
C ARG A 194 1.33 -15.32 -26.25
N TYR A 195 1.53 -14.05 -25.93
CA TYR A 195 2.32 -13.60 -24.77
C TYR A 195 1.70 -12.33 -24.19
N LEU A 196 1.17 -12.43 -22.96
CA LEU A 196 0.68 -11.29 -22.20
C LEU A 196 1.70 -10.81 -21.16
N SER A 197 1.69 -9.50 -20.91
CA SER A 197 2.52 -8.87 -19.88
C SER A 197 2.13 -9.39 -18.49
N ILE A 198 3.07 -9.99 -17.79
CA ILE A 198 2.89 -10.48 -16.42
C ILE A 198 2.51 -9.34 -15.47
N PRO A 199 3.17 -8.16 -15.49
CA PRO A 199 2.72 -7.00 -14.70
C PRO A 199 1.25 -6.64 -14.89
N ARG A 200 0.74 -6.64 -16.13
CA ARG A 200 -0.68 -6.33 -16.38
C ARG A 200 -1.61 -7.41 -15.86
N LEU A 201 -1.24 -8.68 -16.07
CA LEU A 201 -2.01 -9.81 -15.58
C LEU A 201 -2.03 -9.85 -14.04
N ARG A 202 -0.90 -9.51 -13.40
CA ARG A 202 -0.76 -9.38 -11.95
C ARG A 202 -1.75 -8.36 -11.41
N GLU A 203 -1.73 -7.12 -11.92
CA GLU A 203 -2.65 -6.09 -11.42
C GLU A 203 -4.12 -6.47 -11.62
N GLU A 204 -4.47 -7.07 -12.75
CA GLU A 204 -5.83 -7.52 -13.03
C GLU A 204 -6.30 -8.63 -12.07
N VAL A 205 -5.45 -9.60 -11.77
CA VAL A 205 -5.78 -10.68 -10.84
C VAL A 205 -5.80 -10.17 -9.39
N CYS A 206 -4.78 -9.42 -8.98
CA CYS A 206 -4.71 -8.86 -7.63
C CYS A 206 -5.90 -7.94 -7.32
N GLU A 207 -6.33 -7.10 -8.26
CA GLU A 207 -7.53 -6.25 -8.08
C GLU A 207 -8.81 -7.08 -7.95
N ARG A 208 -8.95 -8.18 -8.71
CA ARG A 208 -10.12 -9.07 -8.65
C ARG A 208 -10.22 -9.88 -7.37
N THR A 209 -9.08 -10.20 -6.74
CA THR A 209 -9.03 -11.13 -5.61
C THR A 209 -8.56 -10.50 -4.30
N GLY A 210 -8.06 -9.27 -4.34
CA GLY A 210 -7.42 -8.62 -3.19
C GLY A 210 -6.09 -9.25 -2.77
N CYS A 211 -5.46 -10.12 -3.58
CA CYS A 211 -4.21 -10.76 -3.16
C CYS A 211 -3.01 -9.80 -3.31
N ARG A 212 -1.94 -10.06 -2.54
CA ARG A 212 -0.69 -9.31 -2.70
C ARG A 212 -0.03 -9.67 -4.03
N ARG A 213 0.71 -8.71 -4.57
CA ARG A 213 1.55 -8.93 -5.75
C ARG A 213 2.55 -10.07 -5.58
N SER A 214 3.13 -10.21 -4.38
CA SER A 214 4.03 -11.32 -4.03
C SER A 214 3.33 -12.66 -4.14
N ASP A 215 2.11 -12.77 -3.60
CA ASP A 215 1.36 -14.02 -3.57
C ASP A 215 0.95 -14.43 -4.99
N PHE A 216 0.58 -13.44 -5.83
CA PHE A 216 0.38 -13.68 -7.26
C PHE A 216 1.64 -14.25 -7.92
N ASP A 217 2.80 -13.65 -7.67
CA ASP A 217 4.06 -14.07 -8.30
C ASP A 217 4.43 -15.50 -7.89
N GLU A 218 4.29 -15.83 -6.59
CA GLU A 218 4.51 -17.17 -6.06
C GLU A 218 3.54 -18.19 -6.68
N MET A 219 2.24 -17.89 -6.68
CA MET A 219 1.23 -18.75 -7.30
C MET A 219 1.44 -18.94 -8.79
N LEU A 220 1.87 -17.89 -9.51
CA LEU A 220 2.13 -17.98 -10.95
C LEU A 220 3.32 -18.90 -11.24
N VAL A 221 4.41 -18.76 -10.47
CA VAL A 221 5.58 -19.63 -10.58
C VAL A 221 5.19 -21.07 -10.28
N GLU A 222 4.43 -21.31 -9.21
CA GLU A 222 3.93 -22.64 -8.85
C GLU A 222 3.04 -23.24 -9.94
N LEU A 223 2.08 -22.46 -10.45
CA LEU A 223 1.18 -22.87 -11.54
C LEU A 223 1.97 -23.27 -12.79
N CYS A 224 2.99 -22.50 -13.17
CA CYS A 224 3.85 -22.84 -14.31
C CYS A 224 4.64 -24.14 -14.07
N GLN A 225 5.13 -24.38 -12.85
CA GLN A 225 5.81 -25.63 -12.50
C GLN A 225 4.88 -26.85 -12.56
N GLN A 226 3.62 -26.69 -12.16
CA GLN A 226 2.63 -27.77 -12.20
C GLN A 226 2.12 -28.08 -13.62
N ASN A 227 2.30 -27.15 -14.57
CA ASN A 227 1.73 -27.23 -15.92
C ASN A 227 2.76 -27.05 -17.03
N VAL A 228 3.93 -27.68 -16.89
CA VAL A 228 5.01 -27.64 -17.88
C VAL A 228 4.49 -28.04 -19.27
N GLY A 229 4.75 -27.18 -20.26
CA GLY A 229 4.33 -27.36 -21.65
C GLY A 229 2.92 -26.85 -21.98
N LYS A 230 2.12 -26.51 -20.96
CA LYS A 230 0.81 -25.85 -21.13
C LYS A 230 0.91 -24.34 -20.96
N LEU A 231 1.79 -23.90 -20.06
CA LEU A 231 2.16 -22.51 -19.83
C LEU A 231 3.64 -22.31 -20.17
N GLU A 232 4.00 -21.15 -20.70
CA GLU A 232 5.40 -20.76 -20.95
C GLU A 232 5.66 -19.34 -20.47
N LEU A 233 6.71 -19.21 -19.64
CA LEU A 233 7.25 -17.92 -19.23
C LEU A 233 8.32 -17.49 -20.23
N SER A 234 8.28 -16.23 -20.62
CA SER A 234 9.25 -15.65 -21.56
C SER A 234 9.86 -14.37 -21.01
N GLY A 235 11.18 -14.26 -21.20
CA GLY A 235 11.93 -13.04 -20.94
C GLY A 235 11.65 -11.97 -22.00
N ALA A 236 12.13 -10.77 -21.74
CA ALA A 236 12.05 -9.65 -22.68
C ALA A 236 13.41 -8.95 -22.78
N PRO A 237 13.80 -8.40 -23.94
CA PRO A 237 14.81 -7.36 -23.98
C PRO A 237 14.34 -6.16 -23.14
N MET A 238 15.28 -5.40 -22.55
CA MET A 238 14.96 -4.28 -21.66
C MET A 238 14.10 -3.14 -22.29
N ASP A 239 13.80 -3.15 -23.59
CA ASP A 239 13.21 -2.01 -24.32
C ASP A 239 11.78 -2.25 -24.88
N THR A 240 10.96 -3.11 -24.28
CA THR A 240 9.58 -3.32 -24.77
C THR A 240 8.54 -2.42 -24.11
N ALA A 241 7.52 -2.03 -24.89
CA ALA A 241 6.33 -1.24 -24.52
C ALA A 241 5.44 -1.86 -23.41
N ALA A 242 5.90 -2.95 -22.79
CA ALA A 242 5.30 -3.50 -21.59
C ALA A 242 5.57 -2.64 -20.34
N LYS A 243 6.27 -1.49 -20.44
CA LYS A 243 6.85 -0.71 -19.33
C LYS A 243 6.13 0.60 -18.95
N ASP A 244 4.98 0.91 -19.54
CA ASP A 244 4.25 2.14 -19.22
C ASP A 244 3.17 1.88 -18.15
N ALA A 245 3.57 1.90 -16.87
CA ALA A 245 2.65 2.02 -15.75
C ALA A 245 2.47 3.49 -15.36
N ALA A 246 1.23 3.89 -15.06
CA ALA A 246 0.91 5.27 -14.69
C ALA A 246 1.30 5.57 -13.23
N PHE A 247 1.32 4.54 -12.38
CA PHE A 247 1.60 4.65 -10.94
C PHE A 247 2.74 3.71 -10.53
N GLY A 248 3.40 3.99 -9.40
CA GLY A 248 4.49 3.17 -8.83
C GLY A 248 4.04 2.41 -7.59
N ILE A 249 4.70 1.30 -7.25
CA ILE A 249 4.49 0.58 -5.98
C ILE A 249 5.14 1.37 -4.86
N LYS A 250 4.46 1.50 -3.72
CA LYS A 250 4.97 2.16 -2.51
C LYS A 250 5.14 1.13 -1.40
N GLN A 251 6.25 1.23 -0.68
CA GLN A 251 6.57 0.33 0.43
C GLN A 251 7.16 1.10 1.61
N ILE A 252 7.14 0.47 2.78
CA ILE A 252 7.87 0.90 3.97
C ILE A 252 8.60 -0.31 4.55
N ASP A 253 9.86 -0.12 4.88
CA ASP A 253 10.74 -1.13 5.47
C ASP A 253 11.46 -0.51 6.66
N LEU A 254 11.97 -1.32 7.60
CA LEU A 254 12.89 -0.79 8.61
C LEU A 254 14.18 -0.28 7.94
N ALA A 255 14.64 0.92 8.31
CA ALA A 255 15.90 1.40 7.77
C ALA A 255 17.10 0.70 8.44
N SER A 256 18.21 0.63 7.71
CA SER A 256 19.45 -0.01 8.18
C SER A 256 20.36 0.93 8.98
N ASP A 257 20.13 2.24 8.89
CA ASP A 257 20.82 3.29 9.66
C ASP A 257 19.83 3.93 10.68
N ASP A 258 20.28 4.91 11.49
CA ASP A 258 19.56 5.57 12.62
C ASP A 258 18.11 6.11 12.33
N GLY A 259 17.60 5.99 11.10
CA GLY A 259 16.18 6.21 10.79
C GLY A 259 15.34 4.95 11.04
N LEU A 260 14.26 5.06 11.80
CA LEU A 260 13.47 3.87 12.17
C LEU A 260 12.82 3.17 10.97
N VAL A 261 12.49 3.92 9.91
CA VAL A 261 11.84 3.40 8.70
C VAL A 261 12.41 4.05 7.45
N SER A 262 12.48 3.29 6.37
CA SER A 262 12.76 3.75 5.02
C SER A 262 11.52 3.60 4.16
N THR A 263 11.25 4.60 3.31
CA THR A 263 10.13 4.55 2.37
C THR A 263 10.67 4.51 0.95
N SER A 264 10.07 3.65 0.14
CA SER A 264 10.40 3.55 -1.29
C SER A 264 9.15 3.74 -2.14
N GLN A 265 9.36 4.20 -3.37
CA GLN A 265 8.36 4.21 -4.42
C GLN A 265 9.04 3.86 -5.73
N SER A 266 8.52 2.87 -6.46
CA SER A 266 9.19 2.37 -7.66
C SER A 266 8.22 1.91 -8.75
N THR A 267 8.28 2.57 -9.90
CA THR A 267 7.68 2.08 -11.15
C THR A 267 8.42 0.86 -11.70
N GLN A 268 9.73 0.71 -11.41
CA GLN A 268 10.50 -0.46 -11.89
C GLN A 268 9.99 -1.77 -11.28
N GLN A 269 9.73 -1.78 -9.97
CA GLN A 269 9.05 -2.85 -9.25
C GLN A 269 7.67 -3.19 -9.83
N VAL A 270 6.85 -2.20 -10.26
CA VAL A 270 5.60 -2.49 -11.00
C VAL A 270 5.89 -3.33 -12.23
N MET A 271 6.92 -2.91 -12.98
CA MET A 271 7.30 -3.56 -14.23
C MET A 271 8.12 -4.84 -14.03
N ALA A 272 8.42 -5.23 -12.78
CA ALA A 272 9.12 -6.47 -12.51
C ALA A 272 8.26 -7.64 -12.95
N GLY A 273 8.89 -8.59 -13.63
CA GLY A 273 8.28 -9.85 -14.01
C GLY A 273 8.15 -10.79 -12.82
N VAL A 274 8.11 -12.09 -13.09
CA VAL A 274 8.34 -13.12 -12.06
C VAL A 274 9.76 -13.65 -12.16
N GLU A 275 10.32 -14.01 -11.01
CA GLU A 275 11.61 -14.68 -10.93
C GLU A 275 11.45 -16.20 -10.83
N GLN A 276 12.17 -16.95 -11.67
CA GLN A 276 12.27 -18.39 -11.53
C GLN A 276 13.69 -18.86 -11.89
N TYR A 277 14.34 -19.53 -10.94
CA TYR A 277 15.74 -20.01 -11.07
C TYR A 277 16.72 -18.88 -11.47
N ASP A 278 16.72 -17.78 -10.72
CA ASP A 278 17.56 -16.58 -10.92
C ASP A 278 17.38 -15.91 -12.31
N LYS A 279 16.23 -16.14 -12.96
CA LYS A 279 15.86 -15.53 -14.24
C LYS A 279 14.54 -14.80 -14.13
N GLN A 280 14.51 -13.62 -14.73
CA GLN A 280 13.35 -12.73 -14.77
C GLN A 280 12.54 -12.96 -16.06
N TYR A 281 11.23 -13.17 -15.90
CA TYR A 281 10.28 -13.41 -16.98
C TYR A 281 9.19 -12.35 -16.95
N TYR A 282 8.94 -11.71 -18.10
CA TYR A 282 8.02 -10.56 -18.19
C TYR A 282 6.72 -10.88 -18.93
N TYR A 283 6.68 -12.03 -19.61
CA TYR A 283 5.53 -12.45 -20.39
C TYR A 283 5.14 -13.89 -20.09
N ILE A 284 3.84 -14.17 -20.23
CA ILE A 284 3.28 -15.52 -20.12
C ILE A 284 2.47 -15.87 -21.37
N ALA A 285 2.64 -17.11 -21.84
CA ALA A 285 1.84 -17.74 -22.87
C ALA A 285 0.98 -18.87 -22.29
N VAL A 286 -0.29 -18.94 -22.72
CA VAL A 286 -1.17 -20.07 -22.44
C VAL A 286 -1.40 -20.86 -23.72
N TYR A 287 -0.92 -22.10 -23.77
CA TYR A 287 -1.09 -23.00 -24.93
C TYR A 287 -2.21 -24.01 -24.74
N ASP A 288 -2.45 -24.43 -23.50
CA ASP A 288 -3.50 -25.35 -23.12
C ASP A 288 -4.20 -24.81 -21.87
N ARG A 289 -5.54 -24.82 -21.90
CA ARG A 289 -6.40 -24.28 -20.83
C ARG A 289 -6.78 -25.33 -19.80
N ASP A 290 -6.52 -26.61 -20.06
CA ASP A 290 -6.70 -27.67 -19.08
C ASP A 290 -5.55 -27.67 -18.07
N ILE A 291 -5.49 -26.65 -17.21
CA ILE A 291 -4.42 -26.45 -16.22
C ILE A 291 -4.86 -26.87 -14.82
N ALA A 292 -3.97 -27.55 -14.11
CA ALA A 292 -4.17 -27.98 -12.73
C ALA A 292 -3.46 -27.02 -11.77
N PHE A 293 -4.10 -26.70 -10.65
CA PHE A 293 -3.45 -25.94 -9.58
C PHE A 293 -3.76 -26.61 -8.26
N LYS A 294 -2.72 -26.91 -7.51
CA LYS A 294 -2.78 -27.40 -6.15
C LYS A 294 -1.86 -26.49 -5.34
N PRO A 295 -2.39 -25.50 -4.62
CA PRO A 295 -1.53 -24.67 -3.78
C PRO A 295 -0.79 -25.57 -2.79
N GLU A 296 0.51 -25.39 -2.64
CA GLU A 296 1.22 -25.97 -1.49
C GLU A 296 0.58 -25.43 -0.20
N ASP A 297 0.25 -26.31 0.74
CA ASP A 297 -0.23 -25.90 2.06
C ASP A 297 0.89 -25.05 2.70
N SER A 298 0.67 -23.74 2.83
CA SER A 298 1.61 -22.80 3.45
C SER A 298 1.99 -23.32 4.85
N LYS A 299 3.29 -23.46 5.11
CA LYS A 299 3.83 -23.88 6.41
C LYS A 299 3.77 -22.77 7.45
#